data_AF-A0A292PJJ3-F1
#
_entry.id   AF-A0A292PJJ3-F1
#
_cell.length_a   1.000
_cell.length_b   1.000
_cell.length_c   1.000
_cell.angle_alpha   90.00
_cell.angle_beta   90.00
_cell.angle_gamma   90.00
#
_symmetry.space_group_name_H-M   'P 1'
#
loop_
_entity.id
_entity.type
_entity.pdbx_description
1 polymer ?
#
loop_
_entity_poly.entity_id
_entity_poly.type
_entity_poly.pdbx_seq_one_letter_code
_entity_poly.pdbx_strand_id
1 'polypeptide(L)'
;MLKATSRAIRARNQAMRKLARVREHNKRMRIKEAMGIRTQIQRVARTEQKQSRREAKEDRMLGPLAPRRAMTSAEADEMSVVVGERARPLPIRKEERVEHWNIVPGDRVVVLAGADRHKIGVVKSVDKATATLTVQGINMAPMKIPDAVFQLDTKQQRIYYSELPVSYHDVRLVYPLPDPSTGALRDTIIANIEMSKIWHNKTGTSSWRRLVPGMEGVVIPWPPKEKPKYVDYPGDTRIMDVEMHSYFPTLLVPPFPLEVIDELRNKYSKFRTRHDPAWVAKQEAKDAAQKAKDGKQILTAVQELNRKLRKERKALGPPQLSDPDLEYIGRVMAQNRPELLESLPPVSPPAQEVTV
;
A
#
# COMPACT_ATOMS: atom_id res chain seq x y z
N MET A 1 -32.98 17.53 0.09
CA MET A 1 -31.93 16.58 0.55
C MET A 1 -30.66 16.54 -0.31
N LEU A 2 -30.76 16.35 -1.65
CA LEU A 2 -29.61 16.16 -2.56
C LEU A 2 -28.54 17.29 -2.51
N LYS A 3 -28.96 18.53 -2.23
CA LYS A 3 -28.06 19.69 -2.09
C LYS A 3 -27.22 19.65 -0.80
N ALA A 4 -27.76 19.11 0.30
CA ALA A 4 -27.04 18.98 1.56
C ALA A 4 -26.00 17.85 1.50
N THR A 5 -26.36 16.70 0.93
CA THR A 5 -25.43 15.59 0.72
C THR A 5 -24.31 15.96 -0.26
N SER A 6 -24.63 16.65 -1.36
CA SER A 6 -23.59 17.15 -2.28
C SER A 6 -22.64 18.16 -1.62
N ARG A 7 -23.10 19.01 -0.69
CA ARG A 7 -22.22 19.89 0.10
C ARG A 7 -21.24 19.09 0.96
N ALA A 8 -21.71 18.06 1.65
CA ALA A 8 -20.85 17.19 2.45
C ALA A 8 -19.82 16.45 1.58
N ILE A 9 -20.23 15.95 0.41
CA ILE A 9 -19.35 15.32 -0.57
C ILE A 9 -18.28 16.30 -1.07
N ARG A 10 -18.66 17.55 -1.42
CA ARG A 10 -17.71 18.58 -1.83
C ARG A 10 -16.70 18.90 -0.73
N ALA A 11 -17.16 19.04 0.52
CA ALA A 11 -16.28 19.28 1.66
C ALA A 11 -15.31 18.10 1.88
N ARG A 12 -15.79 16.85 1.72
CA ARG A 12 -14.97 15.64 1.80
C ARG A 12 -13.90 15.64 0.71
N ASN A 13 -14.29 15.91 -0.53
CA ASN A 13 -13.37 15.97 -1.66
C ASN A 13 -12.32 17.07 -1.48
N GLN A 14 -12.69 18.24 -0.96
CA GLN A 14 -11.73 19.31 -0.65
C GLN A 14 -10.73 18.89 0.43
N ALA A 15 -11.20 18.26 1.51
CA ALA A 15 -10.34 17.73 2.56
C ALA A 15 -9.40 16.63 2.03
N MET A 16 -9.92 15.73 1.20
CA MET A 16 -9.14 14.68 0.54
C MET A 16 -8.06 15.26 -0.38
N ARG A 17 -8.37 16.32 -1.15
CA ARG A 17 -7.39 17.02 -1.99
C ARG A 17 -6.28 17.67 -1.16
N LYS A 18 -6.63 18.35 -0.06
CA LYS A 18 -5.64 18.93 0.86
C LYS A 18 -4.76 17.84 1.48
N LEU A 19 -5.36 16.76 1.94
CA LEU A 19 -4.66 15.61 2.50
C LEU A 19 -3.74 14.95 1.47
N ALA A 20 -4.16 14.82 0.22
CA ALA A 20 -3.34 14.30 -0.86
C ALA A 20 -2.08 15.14 -1.08
N ARG A 21 -2.21 16.48 -1.11
CA ARG A 21 -1.05 17.40 -1.22
C ARG A 21 -0.08 17.26 -0.04
N VAL A 22 -0.61 17.18 1.19
CA VAL A 22 0.23 16.98 2.39
C VAL A 22 0.92 15.61 2.34
N ARG A 23 0.21 14.55 1.95
CA ARG A 23 0.79 13.21 1.78
C ARG A 23 1.89 13.18 0.73
N GLU A 24 1.70 13.87 -0.39
CA GLU A 24 2.69 13.98 -1.46
C GLU A 24 3.92 14.75 -0.99
N HIS A 25 3.73 15.91 -0.33
CA HIS A 25 4.82 16.67 0.27
C HIS A 25 5.61 15.82 1.28
N ASN A 26 4.92 15.13 2.19
CA ASN A 26 5.55 14.24 3.16
C ASN A 26 6.26 13.05 2.48
N LYS A 27 5.71 12.49 1.38
CA LYS A 27 6.37 11.44 0.58
C LYS A 27 7.69 11.97 0.01
N ARG A 28 7.67 13.18 -0.58
CA ARG A 28 8.88 13.83 -1.14
C ARG A 28 9.94 14.09 -0.07
N MET A 29 9.53 14.62 1.10
CA MET A 29 10.45 14.86 2.22
C MET A 29 11.10 13.58 2.73
N ARG A 30 10.32 12.51 2.94
CA ARG A 30 10.84 11.19 3.34
C ARG A 30 11.81 10.60 2.31
N ILE A 31 11.53 10.76 1.02
CA ILE A 31 12.45 10.32 -0.04
C ILE A 31 13.75 11.12 0.02
N LYS A 32 13.68 12.44 0.21
CA LYS A 32 14.87 13.30 0.31
C LYS A 32 15.73 12.92 1.51
N GLU A 33 15.12 12.69 2.67
CA GLU A 33 15.80 12.22 3.89
C GLU A 33 16.48 10.86 3.68
N ALA A 34 15.74 9.87 3.14
CA ALA A 34 16.29 8.55 2.85
C ALA A 34 17.48 8.60 1.87
N MET A 35 17.39 9.45 0.83
CA MET A 35 18.49 9.67 -0.10
C MET A 35 19.68 10.33 0.58
N GLY A 36 19.46 11.33 1.45
CA GLY A 36 20.50 11.96 2.26
C GLY A 36 21.27 10.94 3.09
N ILE A 37 20.55 10.11 3.87
CA ILE A 37 21.13 9.03 4.68
C ILE A 37 21.93 8.06 3.82
N ARG A 38 21.37 7.63 2.67
CA ARG A 38 22.06 6.72 1.75
C ARG A 38 23.35 7.33 1.21
N THR A 39 23.34 8.60 0.81
CA THR A 39 24.55 9.27 0.31
C THR A 39 25.63 9.41 1.38
N GLN A 40 25.25 9.66 2.63
CA GLN A 40 26.18 9.72 3.75
C GLN A 40 26.85 8.35 3.99
N ILE A 41 26.05 7.29 4.12
CA ILE A 41 26.58 5.93 4.34
C ILE A 41 27.48 5.49 3.17
N GLN A 42 27.08 5.77 1.93
CA GLN A 42 27.91 5.46 0.77
C GLN A 42 29.21 6.27 0.72
N ARG A 43 29.19 7.53 1.20
CA ARG A 43 30.40 8.36 1.30
C ARG A 43 31.38 7.73 2.28
N VAL A 44 30.92 7.36 3.48
CA VAL A 44 31.74 6.69 4.51
C VAL A 44 32.32 5.37 3.98
N ALA A 45 31.49 4.53 3.36
CA ALA A 45 31.99 3.27 2.79
C ALA A 45 33.03 3.48 1.68
N ARG A 46 32.86 4.51 0.84
CA ARG A 46 33.85 4.84 -0.21
C ARG A 46 35.14 5.39 0.36
N THR A 47 35.10 6.21 1.41
CA THR A 47 36.32 6.73 2.04
C THR A 47 37.12 5.61 2.67
N GLU A 48 36.46 4.70 3.40
CA GLU A 48 37.10 3.51 3.98
C GLU A 48 37.71 2.61 2.91
N GLN A 49 37.00 2.34 1.80
CA GLN A 49 37.53 1.55 0.69
C GLN A 49 38.75 2.19 0.04
N LYS A 50 38.75 3.52 -0.16
CA LYS A 50 39.90 4.24 -0.71
C LYS A 50 41.09 4.20 0.23
N GLN A 51 40.84 4.38 1.52
CA GLN A 51 41.86 4.29 2.57
C GLN A 51 42.47 2.89 2.61
N SER A 52 41.66 1.84 2.68
CA SER A 52 42.13 0.43 2.66
C SER A 52 42.96 0.11 1.40
N ARG A 53 42.57 0.62 0.22
CA ARG A 53 43.37 0.45 -1.00
C ARG A 53 44.72 1.17 -0.95
N ARG A 54 44.75 2.36 -0.35
CA ARG A 54 45.99 3.13 -0.15
C ARG A 54 46.91 2.40 0.82
N GLU A 55 46.37 1.93 1.93
CA GLU A 55 47.09 1.17 2.96
C GLU A 55 47.69 -0.11 2.38
N ALA A 56 46.90 -0.90 1.64
CA ALA A 56 47.38 -2.11 0.98
C ALA A 56 48.50 -1.83 -0.04
N LYS A 57 48.44 -0.67 -0.72
CA LYS A 57 49.50 -0.24 -1.65
C LYS A 57 50.77 0.17 -0.90
N GLU A 58 50.64 0.92 0.19
CA GLU A 58 51.77 1.32 1.04
C GLU A 58 52.47 0.10 1.65
N ASP A 59 51.70 -0.87 2.18
CA ASP A 59 52.24 -2.12 2.75
C ASP A 59 53.01 -2.92 1.70
N ARG A 60 52.48 -2.99 0.47
CA ARG A 60 53.14 -3.68 -0.64
C ARG A 60 54.44 -2.99 -1.08
N MET A 61 54.51 -1.65 -1.03
CA MET A 61 55.68 -0.88 -1.46
C MET A 61 56.78 -0.85 -0.40
N LEU A 62 56.41 -0.75 0.88
CA LEU A 62 57.34 -0.62 2.00
C LEU A 62 57.79 -1.98 2.56
N GLY A 63 56.99 -3.04 2.35
CA GLY A 63 57.31 -4.40 2.79
C GLY A 63 57.60 -4.45 4.31
N PRO A 64 58.85 -4.75 4.73
CA PRO A 64 59.20 -4.78 6.16
C PRO A 64 59.17 -3.39 6.84
N LEU A 65 59.21 -2.30 6.06
CA LEU A 65 59.11 -0.93 6.56
C LEU A 65 57.67 -0.41 6.61
N ALA A 66 56.67 -1.29 6.46
CA ALA A 66 55.26 -0.90 6.54
C ALA A 66 54.94 -0.28 7.92
N PRO A 67 54.24 0.88 7.95
CA PRO A 67 53.96 1.57 9.20
C PRO A 67 53.00 0.75 10.08
N ARG A 68 53.31 0.69 11.39
CA ARG A 68 52.36 0.17 12.38
C ARG A 68 51.25 1.20 12.59
N ARG A 69 50.08 0.95 11.98
CA ARG A 69 48.92 1.86 12.04
C ARG A 69 48.27 1.95 13.40
N ALA A 70 48.44 0.92 14.23
CA ALA A 70 48.04 0.93 15.63
C ALA A 70 49.29 0.78 16.49
N MET A 71 49.59 1.78 17.32
CA MET A 71 50.70 1.71 18.26
C MET A 71 50.26 1.07 19.59
N THR A 72 49.02 1.34 20.00
CA THR A 72 48.41 0.73 21.20
C THR A 72 47.38 -0.32 20.84
N SER A 73 47.09 -1.24 21.77
CA SER A 73 46.00 -2.21 21.61
C SER A 73 44.64 -1.51 21.45
N ALA A 74 44.42 -0.41 22.17
CA ALA A 74 43.21 0.41 22.06
C ALA A 74 43.05 1.06 20.68
N GLU A 75 44.13 1.52 20.05
CA GLU A 75 44.10 2.03 18.68
C GLU A 75 43.84 0.91 17.67
N ALA A 76 44.42 -0.28 17.87
CA ALA A 76 44.19 -1.44 17.00
C ALA A 76 42.71 -1.83 16.99
N ASP A 77 42.15 -1.86 18.18
CA ASP A 77 40.74 -2.05 18.46
C ASP A 77 39.88 -1.01 17.73
N GLU A 78 40.16 0.29 17.89
CA GLU A 78 39.42 1.35 17.21
C GLU A 78 39.51 1.31 15.68
N MET A 79 40.66 0.95 15.14
CA MET A 79 40.87 0.82 13.69
C MET A 79 40.14 -0.39 13.08
N SER A 80 39.89 -1.43 13.87
CA SER A 80 39.18 -2.63 13.43
C SER A 80 37.65 -2.46 13.42
N VAL A 81 37.12 -1.45 14.11
CA VAL A 81 35.68 -1.25 14.31
C VAL A 81 34.98 -0.80 13.04
N VAL A 82 33.82 -1.39 12.78
CA VAL A 82 32.90 -0.87 11.76
C VAL A 82 32.19 0.36 12.31
N VAL A 83 32.26 1.47 11.57
CA VAL A 83 31.55 2.70 11.93
C VAL A 83 30.06 2.42 12.06
N GLY A 84 29.44 2.87 13.15
CA GLY A 84 28.04 2.55 13.47
C GLY A 84 27.03 2.94 12.39
N GLU A 85 27.33 3.98 11.60
CA GLU A 85 26.51 4.38 10.45
C GLU A 85 26.53 3.35 9.32
N ARG A 86 27.68 2.68 9.11
CA ARG A 86 27.84 1.64 8.09
C ARG A 86 27.17 0.32 8.48
N ALA A 87 27.07 0.05 9.78
CA ALA A 87 26.37 -1.11 10.32
C ALA A 87 24.84 -1.02 10.13
N ARG A 88 24.29 0.18 9.93
CA ARG A 88 22.86 0.39 9.74
C ARG A 88 22.45 0.02 8.31
N PRO A 89 21.37 -0.76 8.13
CA PRO A 89 20.88 -1.10 6.82
C PRO A 89 20.32 0.15 6.13
N LEU A 90 20.52 0.23 4.81
CA LEU A 90 20.06 1.37 4.02
C LEU A 90 18.52 1.41 3.96
N PRO A 91 17.89 2.57 4.14
CA PRO A 91 16.45 2.68 3.98
C PRO A 91 16.06 2.44 2.51
N ILE A 92 15.19 1.43 2.29
CA ILE A 92 14.68 1.08 0.97
C ILE A 92 13.32 1.77 0.74
N ARG A 93 13.09 2.19 -0.51
CA ARG A 93 11.81 2.77 -0.95
C ARG A 93 10.70 1.74 -0.80
N LYS A 94 9.48 2.19 -0.48
CA LYS A 94 8.34 1.29 -0.28
C LYS A 94 8.09 0.37 -1.49
N GLU A 95 8.32 0.87 -2.70
CA GLU A 95 8.13 0.16 -3.97
C GLU A 95 9.18 -0.95 -4.20
N GLU A 96 10.37 -0.81 -3.63
CA GLU A 96 11.47 -1.79 -3.71
C GLU A 96 11.42 -2.82 -2.57
N ARG A 97 10.50 -2.65 -1.61
CA ARG A 97 10.35 -3.60 -0.50
C ARG A 97 9.69 -4.87 -0.97
N VAL A 98 10.19 -5.99 -0.47
CA VAL A 98 9.54 -7.29 -0.62
C VAL A 98 8.20 -7.25 0.13
N GLU A 99 7.10 -7.40 -0.60
CA GLU A 99 5.75 -7.40 -0.03
C GLU A 99 5.45 -8.74 0.67
N HIS A 100 5.74 -9.83 -0.01
CA HIS A 100 5.50 -11.20 0.44
C HIS A 100 6.82 -11.88 0.81
N TRP A 101 7.07 -12.02 2.10
CA TRP A 101 8.30 -12.59 2.63
C TRP A 101 8.20 -14.11 2.77
N ASN A 102 9.08 -14.82 2.08
CA ASN A 102 9.14 -16.29 2.14
C ASN A 102 10.15 -16.82 3.18
N ILE A 103 10.95 -15.94 3.79
CA ILE A 103 11.91 -16.25 4.84
C ILE A 103 11.47 -15.55 6.13
N VAL A 104 11.43 -16.31 7.23
CA VAL A 104 10.90 -15.89 8.54
C VAL A 104 11.92 -16.24 9.64
N PRO A 105 11.91 -15.58 10.82
CA PRO A 105 12.74 -16.00 11.94
C PRO A 105 12.56 -17.49 12.26
N GLY A 106 13.66 -18.19 12.51
CA GLY A 106 13.72 -19.63 12.73
C GLY A 106 14.01 -20.47 11.48
N ASP A 107 13.96 -19.89 10.28
CA ASP A 107 14.38 -20.59 9.06
C ASP A 107 15.91 -20.75 9.02
N ARG A 108 16.38 -21.89 8.48
CA ARG A 108 17.80 -22.13 8.17
C ARG A 108 18.12 -21.55 6.80
N VAL A 109 19.17 -20.75 6.71
CA VAL A 109 19.53 -20.05 5.48
C VAL A 109 21.03 -20.09 5.21
N VAL A 110 21.40 -20.04 3.94
CA VAL A 110 22.77 -19.90 3.47
C VAL A 110 23.01 -18.50 2.94
N VAL A 111 24.17 -17.94 3.25
CA VAL A 111 24.60 -16.62 2.75
C VAL A 111 25.39 -16.77 1.45
N LEU A 112 24.99 -16.03 0.41
CA LEU A 112 25.58 -16.10 -0.94
C LEU A 112 26.62 -15.01 -1.23
N ALA A 113 26.65 -13.93 -0.44
CA ALA A 113 27.56 -12.81 -0.63
C ALA A 113 28.10 -12.27 0.71
N GLY A 114 29.26 -11.59 0.67
CA GLY A 114 29.92 -11.04 1.86
C GLY A 114 31.09 -11.90 2.35
N ALA A 115 31.64 -11.56 3.52
CA ALA A 115 32.79 -12.25 4.11
C ALA A 115 32.46 -13.70 4.49
N ASP A 116 31.24 -13.91 4.98
CA ASP A 116 30.74 -15.21 5.46
C ASP A 116 29.96 -15.99 4.40
N ARG A 117 30.43 -15.92 3.15
CA ARG A 117 29.82 -16.65 2.03
C ARG A 117 29.82 -18.16 2.28
N HIS A 118 28.75 -18.84 1.87
CA HIS A 118 28.51 -20.29 2.01
C HIS A 118 28.32 -20.80 3.44
N LYS A 119 28.31 -19.92 4.44
CA LYS A 119 27.95 -20.29 5.81
C LYS A 119 26.43 -20.44 5.94
N ILE A 120 26.01 -21.44 6.70
CA ILE A 120 24.61 -21.73 7.02
C ILE A 120 24.34 -21.26 8.45
N GLY A 121 23.24 -20.54 8.65
CA GLY A 121 22.82 -20.07 9.96
C GLY A 121 21.30 -20.02 10.10
N VAL A 122 20.82 -19.68 11.29
CA VAL A 122 19.39 -19.54 11.58
C VAL A 122 19.02 -18.06 11.57
N VAL A 123 17.91 -17.71 10.91
CA VAL A 123 17.41 -16.33 10.88
C VAL A 123 16.91 -15.95 12.28
N LYS A 124 17.52 -14.91 12.86
CA LYS A 124 17.17 -14.40 14.19
C LYS A 124 16.05 -13.37 14.11
N SER A 125 16.20 -12.38 13.24
CA SER A 125 15.18 -11.35 13.04
C SER A 125 15.14 -10.89 11.58
N VAL A 126 14.00 -10.34 11.19
CA VAL A 126 13.72 -9.89 9.83
C VAL A 126 13.25 -8.45 9.87
N ASP A 127 13.97 -7.56 9.19
CA ASP A 127 13.54 -6.18 9.00
C ASP A 127 12.92 -5.97 7.61
N LYS A 128 11.58 -5.90 7.60
CA LYS A 128 10.78 -5.70 6.39
C LYS A 128 10.93 -4.30 5.79
N ALA A 129 11.34 -3.31 6.58
CA ALA A 129 11.46 -1.93 6.11
C ALA A 129 12.70 -1.74 5.22
N THR A 130 13.79 -2.45 5.53
CA THR A 130 15.06 -2.38 4.82
C THR A 130 15.37 -3.60 3.97
N ALA A 131 14.46 -4.58 3.93
CA ALA A 131 14.67 -5.85 3.24
C ALA A 131 15.95 -6.58 3.68
N THR A 132 16.22 -6.57 4.99
CA THR A 132 17.40 -7.22 5.57
C THR A 132 17.03 -8.27 6.62
N LEU A 133 17.93 -9.22 6.81
CA LEU A 133 17.83 -10.35 7.70
C LEU A 133 19.04 -10.32 8.65
N THR A 134 18.82 -10.57 9.95
CA THR A 134 19.93 -10.89 10.86
C THR A 134 20.00 -12.40 11.03
N VAL A 135 21.18 -12.96 10.82
CA VAL A 135 21.43 -14.40 10.90
C VAL A 135 22.35 -14.66 12.08
N GLN A 136 21.99 -15.64 12.90
CA GLN A 136 22.69 -15.92 14.15
C GLN A 136 24.15 -16.32 13.89
N GLY A 137 25.09 -15.63 14.53
CA GLY A 137 26.52 -15.92 14.45
C GLY A 137 27.16 -15.73 13.06
N ILE A 138 26.47 -15.07 12.12
CA ILE A 138 26.96 -14.81 10.76
C ILE A 138 27.07 -13.31 10.53
N ASN A 139 28.05 -12.92 9.72
CA ASN A 139 28.36 -11.53 9.39
C ASN A 139 28.66 -10.70 10.65
N MET A 140 29.42 -11.29 11.57
CA MET A 140 29.80 -10.66 12.83
C MET A 140 30.83 -9.57 12.56
N ALA A 141 30.59 -8.37 13.08
CA ALA A 141 31.52 -7.27 13.01
C ALA A 141 31.79 -6.67 14.40
N PRO A 142 33.03 -6.23 14.66
CA PRO A 142 33.35 -5.48 15.87
C PRO A 142 32.70 -4.09 15.81
N MET A 143 31.95 -3.78 16.86
CA MET A 143 31.23 -2.52 17.03
C MET A 143 31.70 -1.86 18.32
N LYS A 144 31.95 -0.55 18.25
CA LYS A 144 32.29 0.27 19.43
C LYS A 144 31.02 0.69 20.16
N ILE A 145 30.99 0.49 21.47
CA ILE A 145 29.94 1.04 22.34
C ILE A 145 30.09 2.56 22.35
N PRO A 146 29.01 3.34 22.15
CA PRO A 146 29.08 4.80 22.27
C PRO A 146 29.62 5.21 23.64
N ASP A 147 30.50 6.22 23.68
CA ASP A 147 31.21 6.59 24.91
C ASP A 147 30.23 6.95 26.06
N ALA A 148 29.07 7.54 25.74
CA ALA A 148 28.02 7.84 26.72
C ALA A 148 27.44 6.60 27.43
N VAL A 149 27.32 5.46 26.72
CA VAL A 149 26.84 4.21 27.30
C VAL A 149 27.96 3.52 28.08
N PHE A 150 29.18 3.57 27.55
CA PHE A 150 30.35 3.00 28.20
C PHE A 150 30.66 3.66 29.56
N GLN A 151 30.41 4.97 29.68
CA GLN A 151 30.58 5.70 30.94
C GLN A 151 29.64 5.23 32.05
N LEU A 152 28.48 4.64 31.72
CA LEU A 152 27.54 4.11 32.71
C LEU A 152 28.00 2.75 33.27
N ASP A 153 28.65 1.93 32.44
CA ASP A 153 29.18 0.63 32.85
C ASP A 153 30.59 0.41 32.31
N THR A 154 31.57 0.94 33.03
CA THR A 154 33.00 0.88 32.66
C THR A 154 33.59 -0.54 32.74
N LYS A 155 32.85 -1.51 33.27
CA LYS A 155 33.30 -2.91 33.36
C LYS A 155 33.11 -3.68 32.07
N GLN A 156 32.29 -3.18 31.14
CA GLN A 156 32.09 -3.81 29.84
C GLN A 156 33.29 -3.62 28.93
N GLN A 157 33.46 -4.49 27.94
CA GLN A 157 34.45 -4.28 26.89
C GLN A 157 33.98 -3.14 25.98
N ARG A 158 34.90 -2.25 25.58
CA ARG A 158 34.58 -1.10 24.72
C ARG A 158 34.10 -1.53 23.33
N ILE A 159 34.54 -2.71 22.88
CA ILE A 159 34.17 -3.32 21.62
C ILE A 159 33.41 -4.62 21.91
N TYR A 160 32.34 -4.83 21.16
CA TYR A 160 31.59 -6.09 21.15
C TYR A 160 31.33 -6.51 19.72
N TYR A 161 31.14 -7.81 19.50
CA TYR A 161 30.79 -8.33 18.20
C TYR A 161 29.27 -8.43 18.06
N SER A 162 28.75 -7.91 16.96
CA SER A 162 27.32 -7.98 16.65
C SER A 162 27.09 -8.48 15.22
N GLU A 163 25.96 -9.16 15.04
CA GLU A 163 25.51 -9.69 13.75
C GLU A 163 25.04 -8.52 12.87
N LEU A 164 25.75 -8.26 11.77
CA LEU A 164 25.34 -7.23 10.82
C LEU A 164 24.23 -7.76 9.89
N PRO A 165 23.24 -6.91 9.55
CA PRO A 165 22.15 -7.30 8.67
C PRO A 165 22.65 -7.67 7.27
N VAL A 166 22.16 -8.78 6.75
CA VAL A 166 22.41 -9.27 5.39
C VAL A 166 21.21 -8.97 4.52
N SER A 167 21.43 -8.64 3.25
CA SER A 167 20.34 -8.39 2.28
C SER A 167 19.51 -9.65 2.06
N TYR A 168 18.18 -9.50 1.96
CA TYR A 168 17.28 -10.62 1.61
C TYR A 168 17.68 -11.30 0.28
N HIS A 169 18.20 -10.56 -0.68
CA HIS A 169 18.59 -11.10 -1.99
C HIS A 169 19.85 -11.96 -1.94
N ASP A 170 20.70 -11.78 -0.93
CA ASP A 170 21.97 -12.49 -0.78
C ASP A 170 21.84 -13.73 0.11
N VAL A 171 20.61 -14.14 0.41
CA VAL A 171 20.30 -15.27 1.30
C VAL A 171 19.39 -16.25 0.58
N ARG A 172 19.61 -17.55 0.80
CA ARG A 172 18.74 -18.63 0.30
C ARG A 172 18.34 -19.57 1.41
N LEU A 173 17.14 -20.13 1.28
CA LEU A 173 16.61 -21.06 2.27
C LEU A 173 17.31 -22.42 2.12
N VAL A 174 17.63 -23.02 3.26
CA VAL A 174 18.18 -24.39 3.34
C VAL A 174 17.11 -25.27 3.96
N TYR A 175 16.74 -26.33 3.26
CA TYR A 175 15.74 -27.28 3.75
C TYR A 175 16.16 -28.71 3.37
N PRO A 176 16.02 -29.68 4.28
CA PRO A 176 16.30 -31.07 3.98
C PRO A 176 15.24 -31.63 3.03
N LEU A 177 15.66 -32.08 1.86
CA LEU A 177 14.81 -32.76 0.90
C LEU A 177 15.32 -34.19 0.66
N PRO A 178 14.43 -35.14 0.35
CA PRO A 178 14.86 -36.49 -0.01
C PRO A 178 15.56 -36.47 -1.37
N ASP A 179 16.72 -37.10 -1.45
CA ASP A 179 17.42 -37.30 -2.73
C ASP A 179 16.59 -38.23 -3.62
N PRO A 180 16.31 -37.87 -4.90
CA PRO A 180 15.50 -38.71 -5.79
C PRO A 180 16.10 -40.10 -6.03
N SER A 181 17.43 -40.24 -5.93
CA SER A 181 18.13 -41.51 -6.19
C SER A 181 18.19 -42.43 -4.96
N THR A 182 18.39 -41.83 -3.78
CA THR A 182 18.75 -42.55 -2.55
C THR A 182 17.61 -42.54 -1.53
N GLY A 183 16.66 -41.60 -1.64
CA GLY A 183 15.60 -41.37 -0.65
C GLY A 183 16.08 -40.76 0.68
N ALA A 184 17.40 -40.67 0.90
CA ALA A 184 17.98 -40.07 2.10
C ALA A 184 17.75 -38.55 2.12
N LEU A 185 17.45 -38.01 3.30
CA LEU A 185 17.31 -36.57 3.50
C LEU A 185 18.70 -35.91 3.41
N ARG A 186 18.82 -34.94 2.50
CA ARG A 186 20.02 -34.11 2.34
C ARG A 186 19.63 -32.64 2.45
N ASP A 187 20.47 -31.85 3.12
CA ASP A 187 20.29 -30.40 3.16
C ASP A 187 20.46 -29.84 1.75
N THR A 188 19.38 -29.25 1.23
CA THR A 188 19.36 -28.65 -0.11
C THR A 188 19.21 -27.14 -0.01
N ILE A 189 19.93 -26.42 -0.88
CA ILE A 189 19.80 -24.98 -1.03
C ILE A 189 18.68 -24.72 -2.03
N ILE A 190 17.63 -24.04 -1.60
CA ILE A 190 16.49 -23.72 -2.44
C ILE A 190 16.79 -22.42 -3.18
N ALA A 191 16.93 -22.52 -4.51
CA ALA A 191 17.29 -21.39 -5.35
C ALA A 191 16.20 -20.31 -5.39
N ASN A 192 14.94 -20.72 -5.55
CA ASN A 192 13.77 -19.85 -5.63
C ASN A 192 12.61 -20.46 -4.84
N ILE A 193 11.74 -19.61 -4.28
CA ILE A 193 10.52 -20.04 -3.58
C ILE A 193 9.35 -19.35 -4.25
N GLU A 194 8.42 -20.15 -4.76
CA GLU A 194 7.13 -19.66 -5.26
C GLU A 194 6.09 -19.65 -4.14
N MET A 195 5.15 -18.72 -4.25
CA MET A 195 4.03 -18.63 -3.32
C MET A 195 2.84 -19.40 -3.89
N SER A 196 2.16 -20.16 -3.04
CA SER A 196 0.83 -20.66 -3.39
C SER A 196 -0.17 -19.51 -3.49
N LYS A 197 -1.38 -19.81 -3.97
CA LYS A 197 -2.52 -18.91 -3.85
C LYS A 197 -2.68 -18.41 -2.41
N ILE A 198 -2.80 -17.08 -2.26
CA ILE A 198 -2.95 -16.42 -0.96
C ILE A 198 -4.38 -16.64 -0.46
N TRP A 199 -4.50 -17.07 0.79
CA TRP A 199 -5.77 -17.20 1.49
C TRP A 199 -5.91 -16.09 2.53
N HIS A 200 -7.01 -15.33 2.45
CA HIS A 200 -7.31 -14.25 3.37
C HIS A 200 -8.37 -14.69 4.40
N ASN A 201 -8.03 -14.62 5.68
CA ASN A 201 -8.98 -14.89 6.76
C ASN A 201 -9.82 -13.65 7.07
N LYS A 202 -11.04 -13.84 7.58
CA LYS A 202 -11.92 -12.75 8.04
C LYS A 202 -11.27 -11.88 9.15
N THR A 203 -10.33 -12.45 9.90
CA THR A 203 -9.52 -11.78 10.92
C THR A 203 -8.45 -10.84 10.33
N GLY A 204 -8.35 -10.72 9.00
CA GLY A 204 -7.38 -9.87 8.32
C GLY A 204 -5.99 -10.48 8.16
N THR A 205 -5.81 -11.74 8.55
CA THR A 205 -4.55 -12.46 8.34
C THR A 205 -4.51 -13.12 6.96
N SER A 206 -3.42 -12.90 6.22
CA SER A 206 -3.15 -13.54 4.94
C SER A 206 -2.17 -14.69 5.15
N SER A 207 -2.45 -15.85 4.57
CA SER A 207 -1.59 -17.04 4.66
C SER A 207 -1.36 -17.63 3.28
N TRP A 208 -0.15 -18.13 3.04
CA TRP A 208 0.23 -18.85 1.82
C TRP A 208 1.22 -19.95 2.17
N ARG A 209 1.39 -20.90 1.25
CA ARG A 209 2.36 -21.98 1.34
C ARG A 209 3.59 -21.63 0.49
N ARG A 210 4.75 -22.09 0.92
CA ARG A 210 6.03 -21.96 0.21
C ARG A 210 6.21 -23.18 -0.69
N LEU A 211 6.29 -22.96 -2.00
CA LEU A 211 6.44 -24.00 -3.02
C LEU A 211 7.84 -23.92 -3.62
N VAL A 212 8.44 -25.07 -3.90
CA VAL A 212 9.71 -25.13 -4.62
C VAL A 212 9.42 -25.26 -6.13
N PRO A 213 9.85 -24.30 -6.96
CA PRO A 213 9.62 -24.37 -8.40
C PRO A 213 10.34 -25.59 -8.99
N GLY A 214 9.67 -26.27 -9.92
CA GLY A 214 10.20 -27.47 -10.59
C GLY A 214 10.05 -28.78 -9.83
N MET A 215 9.66 -28.74 -8.54
CA MET A 215 9.29 -29.94 -7.78
C MET A 215 7.80 -29.87 -7.42
N GLU A 216 6.98 -30.59 -8.19
CA GLU A 216 5.55 -30.63 -7.95
C GLU A 216 5.24 -31.23 -6.57
N GLY A 217 4.40 -30.54 -5.80
CA GLY A 217 3.93 -31.02 -4.50
C GLY A 217 4.86 -30.77 -3.30
N VAL A 218 6.10 -30.32 -3.49
CA VAL A 218 7.02 -30.04 -2.38
C VAL A 218 6.67 -28.70 -1.73
N VAL A 219 6.03 -28.78 -0.56
CA VAL A 219 5.67 -27.61 0.26
C VAL A 219 6.64 -27.50 1.43
N ILE A 220 7.26 -26.34 1.58
CA ILE A 220 8.14 -26.06 2.72
C ILE A 220 7.29 -25.52 3.87
N PRO A 221 7.21 -26.22 5.02
CA PRO A 221 6.45 -25.76 6.16
C PRO A 221 7.09 -24.51 6.76
N TRP A 222 6.28 -23.60 7.31
CA TRP A 222 6.78 -22.46 8.09
C TRP A 222 7.42 -22.95 9.40
N PRO A 223 8.46 -22.25 9.91
CA PRO A 223 9.05 -22.61 11.19
C PRO A 223 8.02 -22.40 12.32
N PRO A 224 8.08 -23.21 13.39
CA PRO A 224 7.17 -23.06 14.53
C PRO A 224 7.40 -21.69 15.17
N LYS A 225 6.34 -20.90 15.27
CA LYS A 225 6.39 -19.60 15.96
C LYS A 225 6.11 -19.83 17.43
N GLU A 226 6.98 -19.30 18.28
CA GLU A 226 6.66 -19.17 19.70
C GLU A 226 5.41 -18.30 19.83
N LYS A 227 4.40 -18.81 20.54
CA LYS A 227 3.20 -18.02 20.83
C LYS A 227 3.64 -16.88 21.76
N PRO A 228 3.28 -15.62 21.44
CA PRO A 228 3.57 -14.53 22.35
C PRO A 228 2.94 -14.84 23.71
N LYS A 229 3.74 -14.71 24.78
CA LYS A 229 3.24 -14.85 26.14
C LYS A 229 2.44 -13.59 26.45
N TYR A 230 1.12 -13.73 26.49
CA TYR A 230 0.25 -12.69 27.00
C TYR A 230 0.28 -12.76 28.53
N VAL A 231 0.57 -11.63 29.15
CA VAL A 231 0.56 -11.48 30.60
C VAL A 231 -0.57 -10.51 30.91
N ASP A 232 -1.47 -10.93 31.79
CA ASP A 232 -2.55 -10.08 32.27
C ASP A 232 -1.98 -9.12 33.31
N TYR A 233 -2.16 -7.83 33.06
CA TYR A 233 -1.76 -6.79 33.98
C TYR A 233 -2.92 -6.46 34.94
N PRO A 234 -2.65 -5.90 36.13
CA PRO A 234 -3.71 -5.52 37.07
C PRO A 234 -4.74 -4.50 36.53
N GLY A 235 -4.40 -3.77 35.46
CA GLY A 235 -5.30 -2.84 34.79
C GLY A 235 -6.17 -3.48 33.68
N ASP A 236 -5.95 -4.75 33.36
CA ASP A 236 -6.72 -5.45 32.35
C ASP A 236 -8.08 -5.90 32.93
N THR A 237 -9.07 -5.99 32.05
CA THR A 237 -10.42 -6.46 32.43
C THR A 237 -10.46 -7.98 32.44
N ARG A 238 -11.19 -8.57 33.39
CA ARG A 238 -11.36 -10.02 33.45
C ARG A 238 -12.27 -10.48 32.31
N ILE A 239 -12.03 -11.69 31.80
CA ILE A 239 -12.82 -12.28 30.71
C ILE A 239 -14.32 -12.28 31.04
N MET A 240 -14.69 -12.58 32.29
CA MET A 240 -16.08 -12.58 32.74
C MET A 240 -16.76 -11.22 32.56
N ASP A 241 -16.04 -10.12 32.75
CA ASP A 241 -16.57 -8.76 32.61
C ASP A 241 -16.62 -8.34 31.13
N VAL A 242 -15.66 -8.79 30.32
CA VAL A 242 -15.57 -8.51 28.88
C VAL A 242 -16.66 -9.24 28.09
N GLU A 243 -16.90 -10.52 28.42
CA GLU A 243 -17.88 -11.36 27.73
C GLU A 243 -19.32 -11.14 28.22
N MET A 244 -19.50 -10.34 29.29
CA MET A 244 -20.82 -10.02 29.82
C MET A 244 -21.65 -9.24 28.78
N HIS A 245 -22.67 -9.90 28.21
CA HIS A 245 -23.62 -9.28 27.31
C HIS A 245 -24.61 -8.38 28.06
N SER A 246 -24.26 -7.10 28.23
CA SER A 246 -25.07 -6.11 28.94
C SER A 246 -25.94 -5.22 28.04
N TYR A 247 -25.71 -5.22 26.73
CA TYR A 247 -26.45 -4.37 25.80
C TYR A 247 -27.75 -5.02 25.34
N PHE A 248 -28.88 -4.39 25.68
CA PHE A 248 -30.21 -4.78 25.23
C PHE A 248 -30.76 -3.72 24.27
N PRO A 249 -31.00 -4.05 22.99
CA PRO A 249 -31.49 -3.07 22.03
C PRO A 249 -32.94 -2.68 22.33
N THR A 250 -33.18 -1.39 22.54
CA THR A 250 -34.50 -0.80 22.74
C THR A 250 -34.94 -0.01 21.51
N LEU A 251 -36.22 -0.10 21.15
CA LEU A 251 -36.77 0.65 20.00
C LEU A 251 -37.32 2.03 20.39
N LEU A 252 -38.02 2.12 21.53
CA LEU A 252 -38.71 3.34 21.99
C LEU A 252 -37.76 4.33 22.68
N VAL A 253 -36.72 3.80 23.32
CA VAL A 253 -35.74 4.58 24.08
C VAL A 253 -34.39 4.49 23.36
N PRO A 254 -33.70 5.61 23.11
CA PRO A 254 -32.37 5.56 22.54
C PRO A 254 -31.39 4.90 23.51
N PRO A 255 -30.33 4.21 23.03
CA PRO A 255 -29.39 3.49 23.88
C PRO A 255 -28.56 4.41 24.79
N PHE A 256 -28.48 5.70 24.47
CA PHE A 256 -27.84 6.73 25.27
C PHE A 256 -28.73 7.97 25.33
N PRO A 257 -28.55 8.84 26.34
CA PRO A 257 -29.19 10.15 26.38
C PRO A 257 -28.93 10.94 25.10
N LEU A 258 -29.92 11.70 24.64
CA LEU A 258 -29.84 12.45 23.37
C LEU A 258 -28.73 13.51 23.37
N GLU A 259 -28.32 14.00 24.53
CA GLU A 259 -27.25 14.98 24.69
C GLU A 259 -25.88 14.43 24.25
N VAL A 260 -25.62 13.14 24.50
CA VAL A 260 -24.36 12.47 24.13
C VAL A 260 -24.14 12.45 22.60
N ILE A 261 -25.21 12.56 21.81
CA ILE A 261 -25.10 12.59 20.34
C ILE A 261 -24.30 13.80 19.87
N ASP A 262 -24.40 14.94 20.56
CA ASP A 262 -23.70 16.17 20.19
C ASP A 262 -22.20 16.13 20.58
N GLU A 263 -21.80 15.23 21.49
CA GLU A 263 -20.40 14.93 21.80
C GLU A 263 -19.79 13.96 20.78
N LEU A 264 -20.50 12.89 20.44
CA LEU A 264 -20.07 11.89 19.45
C LEU A 264 -19.87 12.50 18.06
N ARG A 265 -20.63 13.55 17.74
CA ARG A 265 -20.52 14.26 16.46
C ARG A 265 -20.84 15.73 16.60
N ASN A 266 -20.09 16.57 15.89
CA ASN A 266 -20.43 17.99 15.77
C ASN A 266 -21.75 18.17 15.00
N LYS A 267 -22.80 18.63 15.70
CA LYS A 267 -24.14 18.96 15.19
C LYS A 267 -24.16 19.86 13.95
N TYR A 268 -23.21 20.79 13.87
CA TYR A 268 -23.08 21.79 12.81
C TYR A 268 -21.99 21.45 11.80
N SER A 269 -21.47 20.21 11.83
CA SER A 269 -20.45 19.75 10.89
C SER A 269 -20.92 19.86 9.44
N LYS A 270 -20.06 20.42 8.58
CA LYS A 270 -20.26 20.43 7.13
C LYS A 270 -20.28 19.04 6.49
N PHE A 271 -19.86 18.01 7.22
CA PHE A 271 -19.88 16.60 6.79
C PHE A 271 -21.12 15.84 7.28
N ARG A 272 -22.05 16.51 7.97
CA ARG A 272 -23.31 15.90 8.42
C ARG A 272 -24.13 15.44 7.21
N THR A 273 -24.56 14.18 7.22
CA THR A 273 -25.41 13.57 6.18
C THR A 273 -26.81 13.24 6.70
N ARG A 274 -26.96 12.93 7.99
CA ARG A 274 -28.22 12.61 8.65
C ARG A 274 -28.85 13.89 9.24
N HIS A 275 -29.88 14.40 8.59
CA HIS A 275 -30.59 15.63 8.96
C HIS A 275 -32.03 15.34 9.40
N ASP A 276 -32.57 16.22 10.24
CA ASP A 276 -33.93 16.10 10.74
C ASP A 276 -34.94 16.51 9.64
N PRO A 277 -36.10 15.85 9.52
CA PRO A 277 -37.06 16.13 8.45
C PRO A 277 -37.52 17.59 8.40
N ALA A 278 -37.72 18.22 9.56
CA ALA A 278 -38.09 19.63 9.66
C ALA A 278 -37.01 20.56 9.08
N TRP A 279 -35.73 20.25 9.30
CA TRP A 279 -34.62 21.00 8.72
C TRP A 279 -34.57 20.83 7.21
N VAL A 280 -34.80 19.61 6.71
CA VAL A 280 -34.86 19.31 5.28
C VAL A 280 -35.97 20.11 4.59
N ALA A 281 -37.19 20.06 5.12
CA ALA A 281 -38.32 20.81 4.61
C ALA A 281 -38.04 22.31 4.58
N LYS A 282 -37.44 22.86 5.65
CA LYS A 282 -37.03 24.27 5.70
C LYS A 282 -36.01 24.63 4.62
N GLN A 283 -35.06 23.75 4.31
CA GLN A 283 -34.08 24.00 3.24
C GLN A 283 -34.69 23.88 1.85
N GLU A 284 -35.60 22.93 1.64
CA GLU A 284 -36.29 22.74 0.36
C GLU A 284 -37.25 23.91 0.07
N ALA A 285 -37.96 24.41 1.09
CA ALA A 285 -38.77 25.62 0.98
C ALA A 285 -37.92 26.85 0.64
N LYS A 286 -36.73 27.00 1.26
CA LYS A 286 -35.78 28.07 0.92
C LYS A 286 -35.30 27.97 -0.53
N ASP A 287 -34.93 26.77 -0.98
CA ASP A 287 -34.51 26.54 -2.37
C ASP A 287 -35.65 26.81 -3.37
N ALA A 288 -36.89 26.43 -3.06
CA ALA A 288 -38.07 26.71 -3.88
C ALA A 288 -38.38 28.22 -3.93
N ALA A 289 -38.34 28.91 -2.79
CA ALA A 289 -38.52 30.35 -2.71
C ALA A 289 -37.45 31.10 -3.51
N GLN A 290 -36.19 30.65 -3.46
CA GLN A 290 -35.12 31.23 -4.25
C GLN A 290 -35.37 31.03 -5.75
N LYS A 291 -35.72 29.82 -6.18
CA LYS A 291 -36.09 29.55 -7.59
C LYS A 291 -37.28 30.39 -8.05
N ALA A 292 -38.26 30.62 -7.19
CA ALA A 292 -39.41 31.47 -7.48
C ALA A 292 -38.99 32.95 -7.63
N LYS A 293 -38.00 33.43 -6.86
CA LYS A 293 -37.42 34.78 -7.03
C LYS A 293 -36.63 34.88 -8.33
N ASP A 294 -35.78 33.90 -8.62
CA ASP A 294 -34.97 33.86 -9.85
C ASP A 294 -35.88 33.80 -11.10
N GLY A 295 -37.03 33.13 -11.02
CA GLY A 295 -38.03 33.06 -12.09
C GLY A 295 -38.88 34.32 -12.28
N LYS A 296 -38.82 35.29 -11.35
CA LYS A 296 -39.53 36.59 -11.42
C LYS A 296 -38.68 37.71 -12.03
N GLN A 297 -37.54 37.40 -12.64
CA GLN A 297 -36.80 38.38 -13.43
C GLN A 297 -37.72 38.96 -14.51
N ILE A 298 -37.83 40.29 -14.54
CA ILE A 298 -38.62 41.00 -15.55
C ILE A 298 -37.98 40.73 -16.90
N LEU A 299 -38.72 40.03 -17.75
CA LEU A 299 -38.30 39.74 -19.12
C LEU A 299 -38.58 40.98 -19.98
N THR A 300 -37.71 41.25 -20.95
CA THR A 300 -38.01 42.25 -21.98
C THR A 300 -39.10 41.71 -22.93
N ALA A 301 -39.86 42.60 -23.57
CA ALA A 301 -40.92 42.21 -24.50
C ALA A 301 -40.43 41.23 -25.59
N VAL A 302 -39.19 41.42 -26.08
CA VAL A 302 -38.53 40.53 -27.05
C VAL A 302 -38.27 39.13 -26.46
N GLN A 303 -37.88 39.04 -25.19
CA GLN A 303 -37.63 37.77 -24.51
C GLN A 303 -38.92 36.99 -24.26
N GLU A 304 -40.03 37.67 -23.93
CA GLU A 304 -41.34 37.04 -23.78
C GLU A 304 -41.85 36.47 -25.10
N LEU A 305 -41.72 37.24 -26.19
CA LEU A 305 -42.08 36.80 -27.54
C LEU A 305 -41.25 35.57 -27.94
N ASN A 306 -39.94 35.61 -27.75
CA ASN A 306 -39.07 34.47 -28.04
C ASN A 306 -39.40 33.23 -27.19
N ARG A 307 -39.84 33.42 -25.95
CA ARG A 307 -40.28 32.31 -25.08
C ARG A 307 -41.59 31.69 -25.56
N LYS A 308 -42.53 32.50 -26.07
CA LYS A 308 -43.78 32.02 -26.69
C LYS A 308 -43.49 31.22 -27.95
N LEU A 309 -42.70 31.77 -28.88
CA LEU A 309 -42.29 31.07 -30.10
C LEU A 309 -41.57 29.75 -29.81
N ARG A 310 -40.72 29.69 -28.78
CA ARG A 310 -40.05 28.44 -28.37
C ARG A 310 -41.04 27.41 -27.83
N LYS A 311 -42.05 27.82 -27.07
CA LYS A 311 -43.10 26.92 -26.57
C LYS A 311 -43.95 26.39 -27.71
N GLU A 312 -44.33 27.25 -28.66
CA GLU A 312 -45.07 26.88 -29.86
C GLU A 312 -44.27 25.91 -30.73
N ARG A 313 -43.00 26.20 -31.01
CA ARG A 313 -42.10 25.28 -31.72
C ARG A 313 -41.92 23.96 -30.99
N LYS A 314 -41.81 23.96 -29.66
CA LYS A 314 -41.70 22.73 -28.87
C LYS A 314 -43.00 21.93 -28.88
N ALA A 315 -44.16 22.61 -28.91
CA ALA A 315 -45.47 21.99 -28.98
C ALA A 315 -45.76 21.36 -30.34
N LEU A 316 -45.28 21.97 -31.43
CA LEU A 316 -45.32 21.40 -32.78
C LEU A 316 -44.51 20.09 -32.89
N GLY A 317 -43.57 19.86 -31.96
CA GLY A 317 -42.69 18.69 -31.99
C GLY A 317 -41.69 18.74 -33.15
N PRO A 318 -40.84 17.71 -33.31
CA PRO A 318 -40.03 17.56 -34.50
C PRO A 318 -40.95 17.28 -35.72
N PRO A 319 -40.68 17.86 -36.90
CA PRO A 319 -41.44 17.53 -38.10
C PRO A 319 -41.26 16.05 -38.42
N GLN A 320 -42.36 15.32 -38.51
CA GLN A 320 -42.38 13.95 -39.02
C GLN A 320 -42.45 14.03 -40.54
N LEU A 321 -41.58 13.29 -41.24
CA LEU A 321 -41.68 13.15 -42.69
C LEU A 321 -42.92 12.31 -43.00
N SER A 322 -43.67 12.71 -44.04
CA SER A 322 -44.81 11.92 -44.48
C SER A 322 -44.34 10.68 -45.25
N ASP A 323 -45.15 9.62 -45.25
CA ASP A 323 -44.86 8.39 -46.00
C ASP A 323 -44.50 8.61 -47.49
N PRO A 324 -45.17 9.52 -48.25
CA PRO A 324 -44.74 9.80 -49.62
C PRO A 324 -43.38 10.52 -49.71
N ASP A 325 -43.00 11.33 -48.71
CA ASP A 325 -41.67 11.94 -48.66
C ASP A 325 -40.60 10.88 -48.38
N LEU A 326 -40.89 9.90 -47.52
CA LEU A 326 -40.02 8.76 -47.24
C LEU A 326 -39.85 7.88 -48.47
N GLU A 327 -40.93 7.64 -49.23
CA GLU A 327 -40.88 6.91 -50.49
C GLU A 327 -40.04 7.66 -51.53
N TYR A 328 -40.22 8.97 -51.66
CA TYR A 328 -39.41 9.81 -52.55
C TYR A 328 -37.92 9.77 -52.18
N ILE A 329 -37.60 9.89 -50.89
CA ILE A 329 -36.23 9.73 -50.38
C ILE A 329 -35.70 8.34 -50.71
N GLY A 330 -36.50 7.28 -50.53
CA GLY A 330 -36.15 5.91 -50.89
C GLY A 330 -35.84 5.73 -52.38
N ARG A 331 -36.63 6.34 -53.27
CA ARG A 331 -36.39 6.34 -54.73
C ARG A 331 -35.09 7.03 -55.11
N VAL A 332 -34.82 8.20 -54.52
CA VAL A 332 -33.55 8.93 -54.74
C VAL A 332 -32.35 8.15 -54.20
N MET A 333 -32.51 7.46 -53.06
CA MET A 333 -31.46 6.60 -52.50
C MET A 333 -31.18 5.38 -53.40
N ALA A 334 -32.22 4.72 -53.92
CA ALA A 334 -32.09 3.60 -54.83
C ALA A 334 -31.45 3.99 -56.18
N GLN A 335 -31.81 5.17 -56.71
CA GLN A 335 -31.23 5.70 -57.95
C GLN A 335 -29.73 6.00 -57.82
N ASN A 336 -29.30 6.48 -56.64
CA ASN A 336 -27.90 6.79 -56.36
C ASN A 336 -27.10 5.60 -55.83
N ARG A 337 -27.76 4.56 -55.28
CA ARG A 337 -27.14 3.36 -54.71
C ARG A 337 -28.02 2.11 -54.95
N PRO A 338 -27.86 1.44 -56.11
CA PRO A 338 -28.70 0.28 -56.47
C PRO A 338 -28.45 -0.96 -55.59
N GLU A 339 -27.26 -1.09 -55.00
CA GLU A 339 -26.86 -2.21 -54.13
C GLU A 339 -27.78 -2.41 -52.91
N LEU A 340 -28.44 -1.34 -52.44
CA LEU A 340 -29.34 -1.43 -51.28
C LEU A 340 -30.65 -2.17 -51.61
N LEU A 341 -31.10 -2.16 -52.87
CA LEU A 341 -32.31 -2.88 -53.29
C LEU A 341 -32.14 -4.40 -53.29
N GLU A 342 -30.93 -4.89 -53.59
CA GLU A 342 -30.62 -6.33 -53.58
C GLU A 342 -30.63 -6.94 -52.17
N SER A 343 -30.42 -6.10 -51.14
CA SER A 343 -30.31 -6.54 -49.74
C SER A 343 -31.65 -6.62 -48.99
N LEU A 344 -32.77 -6.23 -49.61
CA LEU A 344 -34.08 -6.16 -48.96
C LEU A 344 -34.89 -7.47 -49.18
N PRO A 345 -35.55 -8.01 -48.13
CA PRO A 345 -36.43 -9.17 -48.26
C PRO A 345 -37.73 -8.82 -49.02
N PRO A 346 -38.38 -9.78 -49.70
CA PRO A 346 -39.60 -9.53 -50.47
C PRO A 346 -40.76 -9.09 -49.54
N VAL A 347 -41.35 -7.93 -49.83
CA VAL A 347 -42.46 -7.35 -49.08
C VAL A 347 -43.78 -7.99 -49.52
N SER A 348 -44.57 -8.50 -48.57
CA SER A 348 -45.93 -9.00 -48.82
C SER A 348 -46.91 -7.86 -49.08
N PRO A 349 -47.83 -7.96 -50.05
CA PRO A 349 -48.78 -6.89 -50.38
C PRO A 349 -49.77 -6.62 -49.23
N PRO A 350 -50.26 -5.37 -49.08
CA PRO A 350 -51.18 -5.00 -48.01
C PRO A 350 -52.52 -5.73 -48.15
N ALA A 351 -53.04 -6.24 -47.02
CA ALA A 351 -54.32 -6.93 -46.96
C ALA A 351 -55.46 -5.97 -47.34
N GLN A 352 -56.29 -6.37 -48.31
CA GLN A 352 -57.47 -5.62 -48.72
C GLN A 352 -58.50 -5.61 -47.58
N GLU A 353 -58.91 -4.41 -47.15
CA GLU A 353 -60.02 -4.21 -46.21
C GLU A 353 -61.32 -4.72 -46.85
N VAL A 354 -61.87 -5.80 -46.29
CA VAL A 354 -63.19 -6.33 -46.64
C VAL A 354 -64.24 -5.53 -45.88
N THR A 355 -65.04 -4.76 -46.61
CA THR A 355 -66.27 -4.11 -46.15
C THR A 355 -67.34 -5.16 -45.83
N VAL A 356 -67.97 -5.04 -44.65
CA VAL A 356 -69.27 -5.66 -44.31
C VAL A 356 -70.16 -4.60 -43.68
#